data_AF-A0A9D3ZMV5-F1
#
_entry.id   AF-A0A9D3ZMV5-F1
#
_cell.length_a   1.000
_cell.length_b   1.000
_cell.length_c   1.000
_cell.angle_alpha   90.00
_cell.angle_beta   90.00
_cell.angle_gamma   90.00
#
_symmetry.space_group_name_H-M   'P 1'
#
loop_
_entity.id
_entity.type
_entity.pdbx_description
1 polymer ?
#
loop_
_entity_poly.entity_id
_entity_poly.type
_entity_poly.pdbx_seq_one_letter_code
_entity_poly.pdbx_strand_id
1 'polypeptide(L)'
;MSYVDDVYKIEYMYNVWRHVFPPVSDEHKWPSVSLAPFKLLPDRELRRKPKGRPYSSRICNNMDIRETTNQQKLCGWYRNPGHTSRLCPNRND
;
A
#
# COMPACT_ATOMS: atom_id res chain seq x y z
N MET A 1 -34.68 22.28 -9.10
CA MET A 1 -33.32 22.89 -9.10
C MET A 1 -32.93 23.11 -7.66
N SER A 2 -31.87 22.46 -7.17
CA SER A 2 -31.37 22.68 -5.82
C SER A 2 -30.61 24.01 -5.76
N TYR A 3 -30.88 24.81 -4.73
CA TYR A 3 -30.10 26.00 -4.43
C TYR A 3 -28.67 25.60 -4.05
N VAL A 4 -27.69 26.32 -4.58
CA VAL A 4 -26.27 26.20 -4.22
C VAL A 4 -25.80 27.61 -3.89
N ASP A 5 -25.31 27.79 -2.66
CA ASP A 5 -24.74 29.06 -2.20
C ASP A 5 -23.50 29.42 -3.04
N ASP A 6 -23.32 30.70 -3.32
CA ASP A 6 -22.21 31.23 -4.12
C ASP A 6 -20.85 30.86 -3.54
N VAL A 7 -20.73 30.65 -2.21
CA VAL A 7 -19.48 30.24 -1.57
C VAL A 7 -18.97 28.87 -2.03
N TYR A 8 -19.87 28.01 -2.54
CA TYR A 8 -19.52 26.70 -3.07
C TYR A 8 -19.26 26.70 -4.58
N LYS A 9 -19.36 27.87 -5.25
CA LYS A 9 -18.95 27.99 -6.65
C LYS A 9 -17.43 27.89 -6.75
N ILE A 10 -16.97 27.19 -7.78
CA ILE A 10 -15.54 27.00 -8.08
C ILE A 10 -14.82 28.35 -8.20
N GLU A 11 -15.47 29.36 -8.78
CA GLU A 11 -14.91 30.71 -8.91
C GLU A 11 -14.62 31.36 -7.55
N TYR A 12 -15.52 31.18 -6.58
CA TYR A 12 -15.35 31.71 -5.23
C TYR A 12 -14.22 30.98 -4.51
N MET A 13 -14.20 29.65 -4.56
CA MET A 13 -13.11 28.84 -4.03
C MET A 13 -11.76 29.23 -4.65
N TYR A 14 -11.70 29.38 -5.97
CA TYR A 14 -10.48 29.79 -6.67
C TYR A 14 -9.99 31.15 -6.17
N ASN A 15 -10.87 32.15 -6.08
CA ASN A 15 -10.49 33.49 -5.60
C ASN A 15 -9.97 33.49 -4.16
N VAL A 16 -10.55 32.66 -3.28
CA VAL A 16 -10.07 32.49 -1.90
C VAL A 16 -8.70 31.82 -1.89
N TRP A 17 -8.47 30.77 -2.68
CA TRP A 17 -7.28 29.93 -2.56
C TRP A 17 -6.11 30.32 -3.48
N ARG A 18 -6.33 31.16 -4.51
CA ARG A 18 -5.30 31.51 -5.51
C ARG A 18 -4.03 32.14 -4.95
N HIS A 19 -4.10 32.75 -3.77
CA HIS A 19 -2.95 33.36 -3.11
C HIS A 19 -2.12 32.34 -2.30
N VAL A 20 -2.74 31.23 -1.88
CA VAL A 20 -2.10 30.13 -1.14
C VAL A 20 -1.52 29.11 -2.11
N PHE A 21 -2.26 28.80 -3.16
CA PHE A 21 -1.90 27.82 -4.18
C PHE A 21 -1.63 28.53 -5.50
N PRO A 22 -0.36 28.91 -5.78
CA PRO A 22 -0.01 29.44 -7.09
C PRO A 22 -0.33 28.39 -8.17
N PRO A 23 -0.60 28.82 -9.41
CA PRO A 23 -0.78 27.90 -10.52
C PRO A 23 0.41 26.96 -10.64
N VAL A 24 0.14 25.68 -10.93
CA VAL A 24 1.18 24.69 -11.22
C VAL A 24 1.97 25.19 -12.43
N SER A 25 3.29 25.32 -12.28
CA SER A 25 4.16 25.77 -13.37
C SER A 25 4.25 24.73 -14.48
N ASP A 26 4.66 25.15 -15.67
CA ASP A 26 5.01 24.26 -16.77
C ASP A 26 5.94 23.11 -16.32
N GLU A 27 5.63 21.89 -16.75
CA GLU A 27 6.39 20.67 -16.44
C GLU A 27 7.87 20.81 -16.86
N HIS A 28 8.13 21.51 -17.97
CA HIS A 28 9.50 21.78 -18.43
C HIS A 28 10.32 22.66 -17.46
N LYS A 29 9.65 23.40 -16.57
CA LYS A 29 10.28 24.22 -15.53
C LYS A 29 10.43 23.48 -14.21
N TRP A 30 9.93 22.25 -14.10
CA TRP A 30 10.05 21.50 -12.87
C TRP A 30 11.50 21.07 -12.66
N PRO A 31 12.04 21.16 -11.44
CA PRO A 31 13.36 20.63 -11.16
C PRO A 31 13.36 19.12 -11.47
N SER A 32 14.44 18.63 -12.08
CA SER A 32 14.60 17.20 -12.34
C SER A 32 14.53 16.43 -11.02
N VAL A 33 13.43 15.71 -10.80
CA VAL A 33 13.28 14.89 -9.59
C VAL A 33 14.23 13.71 -9.72
N SER A 34 15.39 13.82 -9.08
CA SER A 34 16.25 12.68 -8.82
C SER A 34 15.48 11.73 -7.91
N LEU A 35 14.93 10.65 -8.46
CA LEU A 35 14.27 9.58 -7.70
C LEU A 35 15.27 8.82 -6.79
N ALA A 36 16.56 9.16 -6.85
CA ALA A 36 17.65 8.41 -6.23
C ALA A 36 17.92 8.70 -4.73
N PRO A 37 17.70 9.90 -4.14
CA PRO A 37 17.92 10.13 -2.72
C PRO A 37 16.61 10.14 -1.90
N PHE A 38 15.45 10.38 -2.52
CA PHE A 38 14.16 10.32 -1.84
C PHE A 38 13.71 8.87 -1.72
N LYS A 39 14.47 8.06 -0.98
CA LYS A 39 13.84 6.95 -0.28
C LYS A 39 12.84 7.62 0.66
N LEU A 40 11.56 7.62 0.28
CA LEU A 40 10.45 7.95 1.16
C LEU A 40 10.43 6.92 2.28
N LEU A 41 11.41 7.03 3.19
CA LEU A 41 11.51 6.16 4.35
C LEU A 41 10.43 6.65 5.30
N PRO A 42 9.47 5.79 5.67
CA PRO A 42 8.55 6.12 6.74
C PRO A 42 9.36 6.48 7.97
N ASP A 43 9.02 7.61 8.60
CA ASP A 43 9.60 8.04 9.86
C ASP A 43 9.61 6.85 10.83
N ARG A 44 10.81 6.51 11.30
CA ARG A 44 11.04 5.33 12.12
C ARG A 44 10.28 5.40 13.43
N GLU A 45 10.08 6.59 13.97
CA GLU A 45 9.36 6.83 15.23
C GLU A 45 7.84 6.75 15.03
N LEU A 46 7.34 7.04 13.82
CA LEU A 46 5.93 6.89 13.44
C LEU A 46 5.59 5.50 12.90
N ARG A 47 6.58 4.59 12.79
CA ARG A 47 6.29 3.21 12.40
C ARG A 47 5.43 2.56 13.47
N ARG A 48 4.34 1.93 13.05
CA ARG A 48 3.61 1.01 13.93
C ARG A 48 4.60 0.00 14.50
N LYS A 49 4.70 -0.05 15.84
CA LYS A 49 5.44 -1.14 16.49
C LYS A 49 4.90 -2.47 15.95
N PRO A 50 5.75 -3.44 15.62
CA PRO A 50 5.31 -4.75 15.16
C PRO A 50 4.62 -5.48 16.33
N LYS A 51 3.36 -5.11 16.59
CA LYS A 51 2.39 -5.99 17.24
C LYS A 51 2.05 -6.98 16.14
N GLY A 52 2.54 -8.22 16.26
CA GLY A 52 2.32 -9.26 15.26
C GLY A 52 0.85 -9.37 14.83
N ARG A 53 0.59 -10.13 13.78
CA ARG A 53 -0.78 -10.33 13.28
C ARG A 53 -1.70 -10.70 14.45
N PRO A 54 -2.81 -9.96 14.68
CA PRO A 54 -3.80 -10.35 15.68
C PRO A 54 -4.22 -11.80 15.43
N TYR A 55 -4.45 -12.56 16.51
CA TYR A 55 -5.00 -13.90 16.36
C TYR A 55 -6.32 -13.79 15.59
N SER A 56 -6.44 -14.54 14.50
CA SER A 56 -7.67 -14.57 13.74
C SER A 56 -8.76 -15.18 14.62
N SER A 57 -9.72 -14.38 15.06
CA SER A 57 -10.92 -14.85 15.76
C SER A 57 -11.95 -15.47 14.81
N ARG A 58 -11.68 -15.43 13.49
CA ARG A 58 -12.56 -16.03 12.49
C ARG A 58 -12.58 -17.55 12.66
N ILE A 59 -13.77 -18.08 12.93
CA ILE A 59 -14.08 -19.50 12.86
C ILE A 59 -14.14 -19.88 11.37
N CYS A 60 -13.27 -20.79 10.92
CA CYS A 60 -13.34 -21.34 9.56
C CYS A 60 -14.57 -22.24 9.43
N ASN A 61 -15.38 -22.02 8.39
CA ASN A 61 -16.48 -22.93 8.05
C ASN A 61 -16.08 -23.91 6.94
N ASN A 62 -16.98 -24.81 6.54
CA ASN A 62 -16.69 -25.82 5.52
C ASN A 62 -16.32 -25.23 4.14
N MET A 63 -16.73 -23.99 3.83
CA MET A 63 -16.35 -23.30 2.60
C MET A 63 -14.91 -22.77 2.64
N ASP A 64 -14.37 -22.53 3.84
CA ASP A 64 -12.98 -22.11 4.06
C ASP A 64 -12.01 -23.32 4.06
N ILE A 65 -12.52 -24.54 4.25
CA ILE A 65 -11.76 -25.79 4.18
C ILE A 65 -11.56 -26.15 2.71
N ARG A 66 -10.37 -25.88 2.17
CA ARG A 66 -9.97 -26.40 0.87
C ARG A 66 -9.52 -27.85 1.02
N GLU A 67 -9.99 -28.75 0.16
CA GLU A 67 -9.52 -30.12 0.09
C GLU A 67 -8.00 -30.15 -0.18
N THR A 68 -7.22 -30.53 0.82
CA THR A 68 -5.76 -30.64 0.73
C THR A 68 -5.29 -31.84 -0.08
N THR A 69 -6.21 -32.68 -0.55
CA THR A 69 -5.94 -33.99 -1.14
C THR A 69 -5.08 -33.94 -2.40
N ASN A 70 -5.05 -32.81 -3.13
CA ASN A 70 -4.27 -32.65 -4.37
C ASN A 70 -3.32 -31.45 -4.40
N GLN A 71 -3.16 -30.72 -3.29
CA GLN A 71 -2.21 -29.60 -3.25
C GLN A 71 -0.86 -30.08 -2.75
N GLN A 72 0.04 -30.41 -3.67
CA GLN A 72 1.45 -30.61 -3.31
C GLN A 72 1.96 -29.35 -2.61
N LYS A 73 2.38 -29.49 -1.34
CA LYS A 73 2.94 -28.38 -0.58
C LYS A 73 4.19 -27.89 -1.30
N LEU A 74 4.15 -26.65 -1.76
CA LEU A 74 5.26 -25.99 -2.40
C LEU A 74 6.09 -25.22 -1.37
N CYS A 75 7.39 -25.16 -1.59
CA CYS A 75 8.29 -24.29 -0.83
C CYS A 75 7.87 -22.83 -0.99
N GLY A 76 7.78 -22.07 0.09
CA GLY A 76 7.38 -20.66 0.02
C GLY A 76 8.42 -19.73 -0.63
N TRP A 77 9.68 -20.15 -0.72
CA TRP A 77 10.76 -19.37 -1.35
C TRP A 77 10.84 -19.61 -2.85
N TYR A 78 10.96 -20.88 -3.25
CA TYR A 78 11.24 -21.26 -4.64
C TYR A 78 10.08 -21.98 -5.32
N ARG A 79 8.94 -22.15 -4.64
CA ARG A 79 7.75 -22.88 -5.14
C ARG A 79 8.02 -24.31 -5.60
N ASN A 80 9.14 -24.90 -5.19
CA ASN A 80 9.47 -26.28 -5.49
C ASN A 80 8.63 -27.24 -4.63
N PRO A 81 8.07 -28.32 -5.21
CA PRO A 81 7.37 -29.34 -4.44
C PRO A 81 8.32 -30.15 -3.55
N GLY A 82 7.76 -30.88 -2.59
CA GLY A 82 8.49 -31.88 -1.78
C GLY A 82 9.05 -31.36 -0.45
N HIS A 83 9.10 -30.04 -0.23
CA HIS A 83 9.51 -29.49 1.06
C HIS A 83 8.76 -28.19 1.39
N THR A 84 8.65 -27.89 2.69
CA THR A 84 8.09 -26.62 3.16
C THR A 84 9.18 -25.56 3.27
N SER A 85 8.82 -24.28 3.38
CA SER A 85 9.79 -23.18 3.54
C SER A 85 10.77 -23.36 4.71
N ARG A 86 10.38 -24.11 5.75
CA ARG A 86 11.22 -24.39 6.91
C ARG A 86 12.34 -25.40 6.62
N LEU A 87 12.08 -26.31 5.68
CA LEU A 87 12.98 -27.39 5.26
C LEU A 87 13.63 -27.08 3.91
N CYS A 88 13.65 -25.81 3.49
CA CYS A 88 14.27 -25.44 2.23
C CYS A 88 15.80 -25.58 2.34
N PRO A 89 16.44 -26.38 1.47
CA PRO A 89 17.90 -26.55 1.50
C PRO A 89 18.62 -25.23 1.20
N ASN A 90 18.06 -24.42 0.31
CA ASN A 90 18.60 -23.12 -0.09
C ASN A 90 18.14 -21.98 0.84
N ARG A 91 17.79 -22.28 2.10
CA ARG A 91 17.27 -21.27 3.04
C ARG A 91 18.32 -20.22 3.44
N ASN A 92 19.60 -20.54 3.30
CA ASN A 92 20.72 -19.71 3.74
C ASN A 92 21.61 -19.21 2.59
N ASP A 93 21.19 -19.42 1.33
CA ASP A 93 21.84 -18.84 0.15
C ASP A 93 21.33 -17.40 -0.09
#